data_AF-A0A537E978-F1
#
_entry.id   AF-A0A537E978-F1
#
_cell.length_a   1.000
_cell.length_b   1.000
_cell.length_c   1.000
_cell.angle_alpha   90.00
_cell.angle_beta   90.00
_cell.angle_gamma   90.00
#
_symmetry.space_group_name_H-M   'P 1'
#
loop_
_entity.id
_entity.type
_entity.pdbx_description
1 polymer ?
#
loop_
_entity_poly.entity_id
_entity_poly.type
_entity_poly.pdbx_seq_one_letter_code
_entity_poly.pdbx_strand_id
1 'polypeptide(L)'
;MHETIALCFGEVLQNAGPGVKQVVDRFLTKAGISELDISTRFGDVERVVTGVFGAGGKIMIVSTLSKVCDEYSLSLNVSYATSLHDRLEQLKERILVEKLVPKHYRRAVETTTFEDKAGTHAPWTD
;
A
#
# COMPACT_ATOMS: atom_id res chain seq x y z
N MET A 1 3.63 -3.79 -7.69
CA MET A 1 3.24 -4.38 -6.39
C MET A 1 3.96 -3.74 -5.20
N HIS A 2 5.31 -3.69 -5.19
CA HIS A 2 6.06 -3.06 -4.09
C HIS A 2 5.58 -1.63 -3.81
N GLU A 3 5.41 -0.84 -4.86
CA GLU A 3 4.84 0.52 -4.79
C GLU A 3 3.42 0.54 -4.23
N THR A 4 2.56 -0.42 -4.62
CA THR A 4 1.20 -0.54 -4.08
C THR A 4 1.20 -0.77 -2.57
N ILE A 5 2.10 -1.63 -2.08
CA ILE A 5 2.21 -1.92 -0.63
C ILE A 5 2.68 -0.67 0.12
N ALA A 6 3.70 0.02 -0.39
CA ALA A 6 4.19 1.27 0.18
C ALA A 6 3.09 2.36 0.20
N LEU A 7 2.34 2.49 -0.90
CA LEU A 7 1.20 3.40 -1.01
C LEU A 7 0.11 3.07 0.01
N CYS A 8 -0.34 1.82 0.08
CA CYS A 8 -1.35 1.40 1.06
C CYS A 8 -0.89 1.63 2.50
N PHE A 9 0.39 1.40 2.79
CA PHE A 9 0.98 1.67 4.10
C PHE A 9 0.95 3.18 4.40
N GLY A 10 1.44 4.00 3.48
CA GLY A 10 1.45 5.46 3.61
C GLY A 10 0.06 6.05 3.82
N GLU A 11 -0.97 5.55 3.13
CA GLU A 11 -2.34 5.99 3.30
C GLU A 11 -2.92 5.59 4.67
N VAL A 12 -2.62 4.39 5.17
CA VAL A 12 -3.03 3.97 6.52
C VAL A 12 -2.42 4.88 7.58
N LEU A 13 -1.13 5.22 7.44
CA LEU A 13 -0.47 6.15 8.37
C LEU A 13 -1.05 7.56 8.32
N GLN A 14 -1.38 8.06 7.13
CA GLN A 14 -2.03 9.37 6.96
C GLN A 14 -3.40 9.40 7.63
N ASN A 15 -4.19 8.34 7.46
CA ASN A 15 -5.52 8.22 8.05
C ASN A 15 -5.48 8.04 9.58
N ALA A 16 -4.40 7.47 10.12
CA ALA A 16 -4.19 7.39 11.56
C ALA A 16 -3.87 8.76 12.20
N GLY A 17 -3.40 9.72 11.40
CA GLY A 17 -3.19 11.10 11.80
C GLY A 17 -1.86 11.67 11.30
N PRO A 18 -1.77 12.98 11.04
CA PRO A 18 -0.58 13.61 10.44
C PRO A 18 0.70 13.43 11.28
N GLY A 19 0.58 13.37 12.61
CA GLY A 19 1.72 13.08 13.50
C GLY A 19 2.17 11.62 13.49
N VAL A 20 1.26 10.68 13.19
CA VAL A 20 1.58 9.24 13.19
C VAL A 20 2.52 8.92 12.04
N LYS A 21 2.24 9.40 10.83
CA LYS A 21 3.10 9.20 9.67
C LYS A 21 4.53 9.69 9.93
N GLN A 22 4.68 10.93 10.40
CA GLN A 22 6.01 11.51 10.67
C GLN A 22 6.80 10.69 11.70
N VAL A 23 6.12 10.21 12.74
CA VAL A 23 6.75 9.38 13.77
C VAL A 23 7.19 8.05 13.18
N VAL A 24 6.31 7.35 12.47
CA VAL A 24 6.65 6.05 11.84
C VAL A 24 7.79 6.21 10.84
N ASP A 25 7.73 7.18 9.94
CA ASP A 25 8.77 7.44 8.94
C ASP A 25 10.13 7.69 9.60
N ARG A 26 10.15 8.45 10.71
CA ARG A 26 11.37 8.69 11.50
C ARG A 26 11.94 7.40 12.08
N PHE A 27 11.10 6.51 12.62
CA PHE A 27 11.56 5.24 13.20
C PHE A 27 12.01 4.24 12.13
N LEU A 28 11.31 4.17 11.00
CA LEU A 28 11.74 3.36 9.85
C LEU A 28 13.08 3.85 9.29
N THR A 29 13.25 5.15 9.14
CA THR A 29 14.53 5.76 8.70
C THR A 29 15.67 5.41 9.65
N LYS A 30 15.44 5.50 10.97
CA LYS A 30 16.43 5.10 11.99
C LYS A 30 16.79 3.61 11.93
N ALA A 31 15.85 2.77 11.49
CA ALA A 31 16.07 1.34 11.27
C ALA A 31 16.69 1.03 9.89
N GLY A 32 16.99 2.05 9.09
CA GLY A 32 17.51 1.89 7.72
C GLY A 32 16.50 1.26 6.77
N ILE A 33 15.21 1.52 6.98
CA ILE A 33 14.12 1.04 6.12
C ILE A 33 13.61 2.24 5.32
N SER A 34 13.83 2.22 4.01
CA SER A 34 13.26 3.20 3.09
C SER A 34 11.85 2.79 2.64
N GLU A 35 11.14 3.69 1.97
CA GLU A 35 9.82 3.40 1.40
C GLU A 35 9.85 2.23 0.40
N LEU A 36 10.95 2.09 -0.36
CA LEU A 36 11.16 0.99 -1.30
C LEU A 36 11.34 -0.36 -0.60
N ASP A 37 11.82 -0.34 0.64
CA ASP A 37 12.07 -1.54 1.44
C ASP A 37 10.83 -2.04 2.17
N ILE A 38 9.73 -1.27 2.21
CA ILE A 38 8.53 -1.62 3.00
C ILE A 38 8.01 -3.01 2.63
N SER A 39 7.96 -3.32 1.33
CA SER A 39 7.45 -4.60 0.85
C SER A 39 8.41 -5.77 1.12
N THR A 40 9.72 -5.57 0.98
CA THR A 40 10.73 -6.63 1.14
C THR A 40 11.11 -6.88 2.59
N ARG A 41 11.03 -5.84 3.44
CA ARG A 41 11.33 -5.89 4.87
C ARG A 41 10.07 -5.76 5.72
N PHE A 42 8.94 -6.26 5.22
CA PHE A 42 7.64 -6.05 5.87
C PHE A 42 7.57 -6.56 7.31
N GLY A 43 8.27 -7.67 7.63
CA GLY A 43 8.38 -8.15 9.01
C GLY A 43 9.15 -7.21 9.92
N ASP A 44 10.19 -6.52 9.42
CA ASP A 44 10.90 -5.50 10.18
C ASP A 44 10.05 -4.23 10.35
N VAL A 45 9.31 -3.84 9.30
CA VAL A 45 8.33 -2.75 9.39
C VAL A 45 7.29 -3.04 10.47
N GLU A 46 6.73 -4.25 10.49
CA GLU A 46 5.80 -4.68 11.55
C GLU A 46 6.43 -4.53 12.93
N ARG A 47 7.65 -5.01 13.14
CA ARG A 47 8.35 -4.90 14.42
C ARG A 47 8.59 -3.45 14.84
N VAL A 48 9.00 -2.58 13.92
CA VAL A 48 9.22 -1.15 14.22
C VAL A 48 7.90 -0.48 14.59
N VAL A 49 6.86 -0.66 13.79
CA VAL A 49 5.56 0.00 14.00
C VAL A 49 4.88 -0.51 15.28
N THR A 50 4.91 -1.81 15.53
CA THR A 50 4.39 -2.40 16.78
C THR A 50 5.25 -2.04 18.00
N GLY A 51 6.56 -1.87 17.84
CA GLY A 51 7.44 -1.39 18.91
C GLY A 51 7.11 0.03 19.37
N VAL A 52 6.67 0.90 18.46
CA VAL A 52 6.33 2.30 18.77
C VAL A 52 4.89 2.44 19.27
N PHE A 53 3.93 1.75 18.65
CA PHE A 53 2.49 1.96 18.89
C PHE A 53 1.78 0.77 19.54
N GLY A 54 2.49 -0.31 19.87
CA GLY A 54 1.92 -1.51 20.46
C GLY A 54 0.79 -2.10 19.63
N ALA A 55 -0.37 -2.32 20.26
CA ALA A 55 -1.57 -2.82 19.60
C ALA A 55 -2.05 -1.92 18.46
N GLY A 56 -1.93 -0.60 18.61
CA GLY A 56 -2.28 0.35 17.54
C GLY A 56 -1.42 0.16 16.30
N GLY A 57 -0.13 -0.12 16.49
CA GLY A 57 0.78 -0.44 15.39
C GLY A 57 0.40 -1.74 14.67
N LYS A 58 -0.01 -2.76 15.42
CA LYS A 58 -0.50 -4.02 14.83
C LYS A 58 -1.74 -3.80 13.98
N ILE A 59 -2.66 -2.95 14.43
CA ILE A 59 -3.87 -2.57 13.67
C ILE A 59 -3.48 -1.87 12.37
N MET A 60 -2.45 -1.01 12.37
CA MET A 60 -1.97 -0.35 11.14
C MET A 60 -1.46 -1.39 10.13
N ILE A 61 -0.65 -2.36 10.55
CA ILE A 61 -0.12 -3.40 9.65
C ILE A 61 -1.25 -4.26 9.07
N VAL A 62 -2.22 -4.67 9.88
CA VAL A 62 -3.39 -5.41 9.41
C VAL A 62 -4.22 -4.57 8.42
N SER A 63 -4.42 -3.29 8.73
CA SER A 63 -5.13 -2.35 7.85
C SER A 63 -4.41 -2.18 6.52
N THR A 64 -3.07 -2.14 6.52
CA THR A 64 -2.27 -2.11 5.29
C THR A 64 -2.51 -3.34 4.44
N LEU A 65 -2.47 -4.54 5.02
CA LEU A 65 -2.76 -5.77 4.26
C LEU A 65 -4.19 -5.82 3.75
N SER A 66 -5.16 -5.35 4.53
CA SER A 66 -6.55 -5.24 4.09
C SER A 66 -6.66 -4.34 2.87
N LYS A 67 -5.98 -3.20 2.92
CA LYS A 67 -6.01 -2.21 1.83
C LYS A 67 -5.30 -2.71 0.57
N VAL A 68 -4.22 -3.48 0.72
CA VAL A 68 -3.59 -4.19 -0.41
C VAL A 68 -4.57 -5.20 -1.00
N CYS A 69 -5.24 -6.00 -0.19
CA CYS A 69 -6.27 -6.91 -0.69
C CYS A 69 -7.36 -6.15 -1.46
N ASP A 70 -7.84 -5.03 -0.93
CA ASP A 70 -8.85 -4.19 -1.58
C ASP A 70 -8.36 -3.66 -2.94
N GLU A 71 -7.10 -3.23 -3.04
CA GLU A 71 -6.47 -2.78 -4.29
C GLU A 71 -6.45 -3.86 -5.37
N TYR A 72 -6.32 -5.13 -4.99
CA TYR A 72 -6.31 -6.27 -5.92
C TYR A 72 -7.66 -7.00 -6.00
N SER A 73 -8.72 -6.49 -5.37
CA SER A 73 -10.04 -7.15 -5.25
C SER A 73 -9.96 -8.55 -4.64
N LEU A 74 -9.05 -8.76 -3.70
CA LEU A 74 -8.86 -9.99 -2.95
C LEU A 74 -9.54 -9.90 -1.58
N SER A 75 -9.83 -11.06 -0.97
CA SER A 75 -10.28 -11.13 0.42
C SER A 75 -9.10 -11.41 1.35
N LEU A 76 -9.00 -10.65 2.44
CA LEU A 76 -8.00 -10.89 3.48
C LEU A 76 -8.47 -12.02 4.42
N ASN A 77 -7.96 -13.24 4.26
CA ASN A 77 -8.31 -14.36 5.16
C ASN A 77 -7.43 -14.40 6.42
N VAL A 78 -7.82 -13.68 7.47
CA VAL A 78 -7.05 -13.56 8.74
C VAL A 78 -7.19 -14.81 9.60
N SER A 79 -6.54 -15.89 9.18
CA SER A 79 -6.27 -17.03 10.06
C SER A 79 -5.30 -16.63 11.17
N TYR A 80 -5.64 -16.97 12.41
CA TYR A 80 -4.84 -16.64 13.61
C TYR A 80 -3.47 -17.34 13.64
N ALA A 81 -3.25 -18.37 12.83
CA ALA A 81 -2.04 -19.19 12.85
C ALA A 81 -0.90 -18.67 11.96
N THR A 82 -1.17 -17.73 11.05
CA THR A 82 -0.19 -17.22 10.08
C THR A 82 0.31 -15.83 10.48
N SER A 83 1.63 -15.59 10.40
CA SER A 83 2.19 -14.25 10.61
C SER A 83 1.72 -13.27 9.54
N LEU A 84 1.74 -11.96 9.82
CA LEU A 84 1.35 -10.93 8.85
C LEU A 84 2.34 -10.87 7.67
N HIS A 85 3.61 -11.19 7.91
CA HIS A 85 4.62 -11.35 6.88
C HIS A 85 4.28 -12.52 5.93
N ASP A 86 4.02 -13.71 6.46
CA ASP A 86 3.68 -14.88 5.62
C ASP A 86 2.41 -14.63 4.81
N ARG A 87 1.47 -13.87 5.39
CA ARG A 87 0.27 -13.44 4.69
C ARG A 87 0.58 -12.54 3.50
N LEU A 88 1.52 -11.61 3.64
CA LEU A 88 1.95 -10.76 2.54
C LEU A 88 2.60 -11.59 1.43
N GLU A 89 3.43 -12.58 1.77
CA GLU A 89 4.06 -13.47 0.79
C GLU A 89 3.02 -14.30 0.02
N GLN A 90 2.01 -14.83 0.69
CA GLN A 90 0.89 -15.51 0.04
C GLN A 90 0.11 -14.58 -0.91
N LEU A 91 -0.09 -13.32 -0.51
CA LEU A 91 -0.72 -12.32 -1.37
C LEU A 91 0.13 -12.01 -2.61
N LYS A 92 1.45 -11.87 -2.45
CA LYS A 92 2.40 -11.67 -3.56
C LYS A 92 2.34 -12.80 -4.56
N GLU A 93 2.39 -14.04 -4.07
CA GLU A 93 2.31 -15.23 -4.91
C GLU A 93 0.99 -15.27 -5.68
N ARG A 94 -0.14 -15.05 -4.99
CA ARG A 94 -1.46 -15.08 -5.62
C ARG A 94 -1.62 -14.00 -6.69
N ILE A 95 -1.20 -12.76 -6.40
CA ILE A 95 -1.24 -11.65 -7.36
C ILE A 95 -0.42 -11.97 -8.61
N LEU A 96 0.75 -12.58 -8.44
CA LEU A 96 1.63 -12.97 -9.53
C LEU A 96 0.99 -14.08 -10.40
N VAL A 97 0.44 -15.12 -9.76
CA VAL A 97 -0.19 -16.26 -10.45
C VAL A 97 -1.44 -15.82 -11.22
N GLU A 98 -2.30 -15.02 -10.58
CA GLU A 98 -3.55 -14.54 -11.17
C GLU A 98 -3.35 -13.29 -12.07
N LYS A 99 -2.12 -12.79 -12.20
CA LYS A 99 -1.74 -11.59 -12.99
C LYS A 99 -2.63 -10.38 -12.68
N LEU A 100 -2.90 -10.16 -11.40
CA LEU A 100 -3.80 -9.10 -10.97
C LEU A 100 -3.14 -7.73 -11.10
N VAL A 101 -3.91 -6.75 -11.54
CA VAL A 101 -3.49 -5.35 -11.68
C VAL A 101 -4.24 -4.51 -10.65
N PRO A 102 -3.54 -3.68 -9.87
CA PRO A 102 -4.19 -2.93 -8.79
C PRO A 102 -5.13 -1.85 -9.31
N LYS A 103 -6.17 -1.52 -8.54
CA LYS A 103 -7.22 -0.57 -8.91
C LYS A 103 -6.70 0.83 -9.20
N HIS A 104 -5.77 1.36 -8.41
CA HIS A 104 -5.21 2.69 -8.66
C HIS A 104 -4.53 2.80 -10.03
N TYR A 105 -3.91 1.72 -10.53
CA TYR A 105 -3.32 1.70 -11.87
C TYR A 105 -4.40 1.73 -12.97
N ARG A 106 -5.53 1.05 -12.74
CA ARG A 106 -6.68 1.12 -13.67
C ARG A 106 -7.26 2.53 -13.75
N ARG A 107 -7.40 3.21 -12.61
CA ARG A 107 -7.90 4.60 -12.56
C ARG A 107 -6.99 5.57 -13.33
N ALA A 108 -5.67 5.45 -13.20
CA ALA A 108 -4.73 6.29 -13.94
C ALA A 108 -4.86 6.13 -15.47
N VAL A 109 -5.09 4.90 -15.94
CA VAL A 109 -5.34 4.61 -17.36
C VAL A 109 -6.70 5.18 -17.81
N GLU A 110 -7.73 5.12 -16.97
CA GLU A 110 -9.04 5.70 -17.27
C GLU A 110 -8.99 7.24 -17.33
N THR A 111 -8.26 7.90 -16.43
CA THR A 111 -8.11 9.37 -16.42
C THR A 111 -7.35 9.87 -17.65
N THR A 112 -6.24 9.22 -18.04
CA THR A 112 -5.51 9.55 -19.27
C THR A 112 -6.35 9.32 -20.53
N THR A 113 -7.14 8.26 -20.57
CA THR A 113 -8.09 8.01 -21.67
C THR A 113 -9.22 9.04 -21.72
N PHE A 114 -9.63 9.59 -20.58
CA PHE A 114 -10.67 10.62 -20.51
C PHE A 114 -10.14 11.98 -21.01
N GLU A 115 -8.89 12.32 -20.71
CA GLU A 115 -8.24 13.54 -21.21
C GLU A 115 -8.07 13.51 -22.74
N ASP A 116 -7.69 12.36 -23.31
CA ASP A 116 -7.61 12.20 -24.78
C ASP A 116 -8.98 12.33 -25.47
N LYS A 117 -10.07 11.95 -24.78
CA LYS A 117 -11.45 12.07 -25.29
C LYS A 117 -12.10 13.42 -24.99
N ALA A 118 -11.58 14.18 -24.03
CA ALA A 118 -12.01 15.54 -23.70
C ALA A 118 -11.30 16.59 -24.56
N GLY A 119 -11.05 16.24 -25.82
CA GLY A 119 -10.79 17.10 -26.97
C GLY A 119 -10.40 18.53 -26.61
N THR A 120 -9.09 18.78 -26.54
CA THR A 120 -8.55 20.12 -26.74
C THR A 120 -8.83 20.53 -28.18
N HIS A 121 -10.07 20.92 -28.47
CA HIS A 121 -10.43 21.57 -29.72
C HIS A 121 -10.01 23.03 -29.57
N ALA A 122 -8.75 23.32 -29.88
CA ALA A 122 -8.33 24.69 -30.12
C ALA A 122 -9.17 25.24 -31.30
N PRO A 123 -9.84 26.39 -31.17
CA PRO A 123 -10.48 27.03 -32.30
C PRO A 123 -9.37 27.63 -33.17
N TRP A 124 -9.35 27.22 -34.44
CA TRP A 124 -8.46 27.74 -35.46
C TRP A 124 -8.61 29.26 -35.56
N THR A 125 -7.48 29.94 -35.57
CA THR A 125 -7.30 31.33 -36.00
C THR A 125 -7.60 31.46 -37.49
N ASP A 126 -8.45 32.44 -37.84
CA ASP A 126 -8.20 33.43 -38.90
C ASP A 126 -8.98 34.71 -38.57
#